data_AF-A0A8T2ILJ8-F1
#
_entry.id   AF-A0A8T2ILJ8-F1
#
_cell.length_a   1.000
_cell.length_b   1.000
_cell.length_c   1.000
_cell.angle_alpha   90.00
_cell.angle_beta   90.00
_cell.angle_gamma   90.00
#
_symmetry.space_group_name_H-M   'P 1'
#
loop_
_entity.id
_entity.type
_entity.pdbx_description
1 polymer ?
#
loop_
_entity_poly.entity_id
_entity_poly.type
_entity_poly.pdbx_seq_one_letter_code
_entity_poly.pdbx_strand_id
1 'polypeptide(L)'
;MPQKSSVESQAYSLPLIQPDLRREEAIEQITDTLQHLQSVSNDIFSRILQRVETNKSQLQRINNRLSLAQAKIQRIKGSKKAIKVFSSAKYPAPERLQEYTSIFSGAEDGQLERKPCYKIQSKHRPLDEEALLEKLKYFPVYVNTRGQEEDRAEEGLGSLPRNINSVSSLLLFNTTENL
;
A
#
# COMPACT_ATOMS: atom_id res chain seq x y z
N MET A 1 -13.04 24.75 -5.93
CA MET A 1 -12.77 23.69 -4.93
C MET A 1 -11.80 22.71 -5.59
N PRO A 2 -10.54 22.59 -5.11
CA PRO A 2 -9.55 21.80 -5.81
C PRO A 2 -9.90 20.31 -5.68
N GLN A 3 -10.10 19.66 -6.83
CA GLN A 3 -10.17 18.21 -6.93
C GLN A 3 -8.81 17.66 -6.46
N LYS A 4 -8.78 17.04 -5.28
CA LYS A 4 -7.67 16.17 -4.91
C LYS A 4 -7.70 14.99 -5.87
N SER A 5 -6.86 15.04 -6.89
CA SER A 5 -6.47 13.86 -7.66
C SER A 5 -5.86 12.86 -6.68
N SER A 6 -6.67 11.89 -6.25
CA SER A 6 -6.24 10.78 -5.41
C SER A 6 -5.26 9.94 -6.23
N VAL A 7 -3.97 10.20 -6.05
CA VAL A 7 -2.90 9.33 -6.55
C VAL A 7 -3.20 7.91 -6.08
N GLU A 8 -3.12 6.98 -7.02
CA GLU A 8 -3.72 5.65 -7.00
C GLU A 8 -3.27 4.79 -5.81
N SER A 9 -4.06 4.91 -4.73
CA SER A 9 -4.64 3.88 -3.84
C SER A 9 -4.14 2.43 -4.01
N GLN A 10 -2.84 2.18 -3.90
CA GLN A 10 -2.36 0.83 -3.64
C GLN A 10 -2.85 0.42 -2.25
N ALA A 11 -3.86 -0.45 -2.23
CA ALA A 11 -4.54 -0.90 -1.02
C ALA A 11 -3.77 -1.97 -0.25
N TYR A 12 -2.78 -2.61 -0.90
CA TYR A 12 -1.92 -3.62 -0.29
C TYR A 12 -0.46 -3.44 -0.72
N SER A 13 0.47 -3.53 0.21
CA SER A 13 1.91 -3.34 0.00
C SER A 13 2.70 -4.49 0.62
N LEU A 14 3.44 -5.20 -0.23
CA LEU A 14 4.27 -6.32 0.20
C LEU A 14 5.73 -5.87 0.35
N PRO A 15 6.37 -6.16 1.50
CA PRO A 15 7.76 -5.81 1.68
C PRO A 15 8.65 -6.66 0.77
N LEU A 16 9.58 -6.01 0.07
CA LEU A 16 10.63 -6.70 -0.68
C LEU A 16 11.74 -7.13 0.28
N ILE A 17 12.22 -8.36 0.09
CA ILE A 17 13.38 -8.89 0.83
C ILE A 17 14.63 -8.28 0.22
N GLN A 18 15.47 -7.67 1.05
CA GLN A 18 16.70 -7.07 0.57
C GLN A 18 17.71 -8.16 0.13
N PRO A 19 18.49 -7.91 -0.93
CA PRO A 19 19.64 -8.75 -1.22
C PRO A 19 20.68 -8.62 -0.10
N ASP A 20 21.57 -9.61 0.03
CA ASP A 20 22.72 -9.61 0.96
C ASP A 20 22.42 -9.76 2.46
N LEU A 21 21.22 -10.20 2.81
CA LEU A 21 20.93 -10.64 4.18
C LEU A 21 21.70 -11.90 4.57
N ARG A 22 21.92 -12.13 5.88
CA ARG A 22 22.40 -13.43 6.33
C ARG A 22 21.38 -14.50 5.95
N ARG A 23 21.84 -15.73 5.70
CA ARG A 23 20.95 -16.82 5.26
C ARG A 23 19.76 -17.02 6.21
N GLU A 24 20.02 -16.99 7.51
CA GLU A 24 19.00 -17.12 8.54
C GLU A 24 17.97 -15.99 8.48
N GLU A 25 18.40 -14.72 8.43
CA GLU A 25 17.47 -13.58 8.38
C GLU A 25 16.69 -13.55 7.06
N ALA A 26 17.32 -13.95 5.96
CA ALA A 26 16.65 -14.07 4.67
C ALA A 26 15.51 -15.10 4.74
N ILE A 27 15.74 -16.27 5.35
CA ILE A 27 14.71 -17.30 5.51
C ILE A 27 13.56 -16.81 6.39
N GLU A 28 13.85 -16.13 7.49
CA GLU A 28 12.79 -15.55 8.36
C GLU A 28 11.97 -14.51 7.60
N GLN A 29 12.63 -13.58 6.90
CA GLN A 29 11.92 -12.57 6.10
C GLN A 29 11.11 -13.20 4.96
N ILE A 30 11.62 -14.25 4.31
CA ILE A 30 10.87 -15.00 3.30
C ILE A 30 9.61 -15.59 3.91
N THR A 31 9.72 -16.24 5.07
CA THR A 31 8.57 -16.85 5.74
C THR A 31 7.51 -15.80 6.09
N ASP A 32 7.92 -14.69 6.70
CA ASP A 32 7.03 -13.58 7.05
C ASP A 32 6.35 -12.96 5.83
N THR A 33 7.10 -12.74 4.75
CA THR A 33 6.57 -12.16 3.52
C THR A 33 5.58 -13.09 2.84
N LEU A 34 5.84 -14.40 2.82
CA LEU A 34 4.92 -15.41 2.27
C LEU A 34 3.65 -15.53 3.10
N GLN A 35 3.76 -15.52 4.43
CA GLN A 35 2.60 -15.53 5.32
C GLN A 35 1.74 -14.27 5.14
N HIS A 36 2.37 -13.11 5.06
CA HIS A 36 1.66 -11.86 4.79
C HIS A 36 1.00 -11.86 3.41
N LEU A 37 1.68 -12.33 2.37
CA LEU A 37 1.12 -12.50 1.03
C LEU A 37 -0.10 -13.41 1.03
N GLN A 38 -0.06 -14.52 1.78
CA GLN A 38 -1.20 -15.42 1.92
C GLN A 38 -2.39 -14.71 2.58
N SER A 39 -2.14 -13.93 3.64
CA SER A 39 -3.19 -13.16 4.32
C SER A 39 -3.83 -12.11 3.40
N VAL A 40 -3.00 -11.34 2.68
CA VAL A 40 -3.45 -10.33 1.72
C VAL A 40 -4.27 -10.98 0.60
N SER A 41 -3.79 -12.10 0.06
CA SER A 41 -4.50 -12.86 -0.97
C SER A 41 -5.89 -13.31 -0.48
N ASN A 42 -5.96 -13.89 0.72
CA ASN A 42 -7.21 -14.32 1.32
C ASN A 42 -8.19 -13.16 1.53
N ASP A 43 -7.73 -11.99 1.98
CA ASP A 43 -8.58 -10.81 2.15
C ASP A 43 -9.11 -10.30 0.79
N ILE A 44 -8.24 -10.19 -0.22
CA ILE A 44 -8.63 -9.79 -1.58
C ILE A 44 -9.74 -10.68 -2.11
N PHE A 45 -9.55 -12.01 -2.06
CA PHE A 45 -10.57 -12.94 -2.55
C PHE A 45 -11.85 -12.88 -1.72
N SER A 46 -11.75 -12.74 -0.40
CA SER A 46 -12.92 -12.61 0.48
C SER A 46 -13.77 -11.38 0.14
N ARG A 47 -13.13 -10.23 -0.07
CA ARG A 47 -13.80 -8.98 -0.47
C ARG A 47 -14.47 -9.09 -1.84
N ILE A 48 -13.79 -9.71 -2.81
CA ILE A 48 -14.35 -9.96 -4.14
C ILE A 48 -15.58 -10.86 -4.03
N LEU A 49 -15.50 -11.96 -3.28
CA LEU A 49 -16.62 -12.88 -3.08
C LEU A 49 -17.81 -12.19 -2.41
N GLN A 50 -17.57 -11.39 -1.37
CA GLN A 50 -18.62 -10.60 -0.71
C GLN A 50 -19.30 -9.61 -1.69
N ARG A 51 -18.51 -8.97 -2.56
CA ARG A 51 -19.06 -8.05 -3.57
C ARG A 51 -19.91 -8.80 -4.59
N VAL A 52 -19.46 -9.96 -5.06
CA VAL A 52 -20.21 -10.82 -5.98
C VAL A 52 -21.54 -11.24 -5.37
N GLU A 53 -21.55 -11.69 -4.11
CA GLU A 53 -22.78 -12.10 -3.44
C GLU A 53 -23.76 -10.93 -3.24
N THR A 54 -23.24 -9.74 -2.88
CA THR A 54 -24.05 -8.52 -2.78
C THR A 54 -24.72 -8.21 -4.13
N ASN A 55 -23.97 -8.24 -5.22
CA ASN A 55 -24.50 -7.98 -6.56
C ASN A 55 -25.53 -9.04 -6.98
N LYS A 56 -25.28 -10.32 -6.68
CA LYS A 56 -26.22 -11.41 -6.94
C LYS A 56 -27.54 -11.20 -6.21
N SER A 57 -27.49 -10.82 -4.93
CA SER A 57 -28.70 -10.50 -4.14
C SER A 57 -29.46 -9.30 -4.73
N GLN A 58 -28.76 -8.28 -5.22
CA GLN A 58 -29.38 -7.13 -5.89
C GLN A 58 -30.07 -7.55 -7.19
N LEU A 59 -29.42 -8.38 -8.01
CA LEU A 59 -30.01 -8.93 -9.23
C LEU A 59 -31.26 -9.75 -8.94
N GLN A 60 -31.23 -10.59 -7.88
CA GLN A 60 -32.42 -11.34 -7.44
C GLN A 60 -33.57 -10.41 -7.06
N ARG A 61 -33.32 -9.33 -6.30
CA ARG A 61 -34.35 -8.33 -5.96
C ARG A 61 -34.94 -7.66 -7.21
N ILE A 62 -34.10 -7.32 -8.18
CA ILE A 62 -34.54 -6.74 -9.45
C ILE A 62 -35.41 -7.74 -10.22
N ASN A 63 -34.98 -9.00 -10.31
CA ASN A 63 -35.72 -10.04 -11.01
C ASN A 63 -37.09 -10.30 -10.36
N ASN A 64 -37.16 -10.29 -9.01
CA ASN A 64 -38.42 -10.39 -8.28
C ASN A 64 -39.35 -9.20 -8.56
N ARG A 65 -38.80 -7.98 -8.67
CA ARG A 65 -39.60 -6.80 -9.06
C ARG A 65 -40.10 -6.91 -10.49
N LEU A 66 -39.26 -7.42 -11.39
CA LEU A 66 -39.61 -7.63 -12.78
C LEU A 66 -40.73 -8.68 -12.93
N SER A 67 -40.64 -9.80 -12.20
CA SER A 67 -41.66 -10.86 -12.24
C SER A 67 -43.02 -10.36 -11.73
N LEU A 68 -43.05 -9.56 -10.66
CA LEU A 68 -44.26 -8.92 -10.16
C LEU A 68 -44.85 -7.93 -11.17
N ALA A 69 -44.02 -7.09 -11.78
CA ALA A 69 -44.45 -6.16 -12.81
C ALA A 69 -45.01 -6.90 -14.03
N GLN A 70 -44.34 -7.96 -14.46
CA GLN A 70 -44.79 -8.82 -15.56
C GLN A 70 -46.14 -9.47 -15.26
N ALA A 71 -46.33 -10.01 -14.06
CA ALA A 71 -47.62 -10.56 -13.64
C ALA A 71 -48.76 -9.52 -13.67
N LYS A 72 -48.48 -8.28 -13.24
CA LYS A 72 -49.43 -7.17 -13.34
C LYS A 72 -49.75 -6.80 -14.79
N ILE A 73 -48.74 -6.74 -15.66
CA ILE A 73 -48.93 -6.48 -17.09
C ILE A 73 -49.78 -7.58 -17.73
N GLN A 74 -49.50 -8.85 -17.44
CA GLN A 74 -50.29 -9.97 -17.97
C GLN A 74 -51.76 -9.90 -17.53
N ARG A 75 -52.05 -9.42 -16.32
CA ARG A 75 -53.43 -9.17 -15.86
C ARG A 75 -54.14 -8.07 -16.64
N ILE A 76 -53.41 -7.03 -17.05
CA ILE A 76 -53.94 -5.91 -17.82
C ILE A 76 -54.04 -6.26 -19.31
N LYS A 77 -53.14 -7.12 -19.80
CA LYS A 77 -53.06 -7.58 -21.18
C LYS A 77 -54.38 -8.25 -21.58
N GLY A 78 -55.06 -7.70 -22.60
CA GLY A 78 -56.35 -8.20 -23.08
C GLY A 78 -57.59 -7.59 -22.42
N SER A 79 -57.42 -6.68 -21.44
CA SER A 79 -58.52 -5.89 -20.91
C SER A 79 -59.10 -4.97 -22.00
N LYS A 80 -60.42 -4.97 -22.17
CA LYS A 80 -61.15 -4.07 -23.09
C LYS A 80 -61.53 -2.71 -22.47
N LYS A 81 -61.09 -2.45 -21.24
CA LYS A 81 -61.34 -1.18 -20.54
C LYS A 81 -60.36 -0.11 -21.01
N ALA A 82 -60.82 1.14 -21.13
CA ALA A 82 -59.93 2.27 -21.37
C ALA A 82 -58.99 2.47 -20.16
N ILE A 83 -57.69 2.67 -20.43
CA ILE A 83 -56.65 2.84 -19.41
C ILE A 83 -55.91 4.14 -19.69
N LYS A 84 -55.83 5.01 -18.69
CA LYS A 84 -54.99 6.22 -18.72
C LYS A 84 -53.68 5.94 -18.00
N VAL A 85 -52.55 6.14 -18.68
CA VAL A 85 -51.21 5.98 -18.13
C VAL A 85 -50.71 7.32 -17.62
N PHE A 86 -50.27 7.36 -16.36
CA PHE A 86 -49.58 8.51 -15.79
C PHE A 86 -48.09 8.19 -15.69
N SER A 87 -47.25 9.04 -16.27
CA SER A 87 -45.79 9.00 -16.09
C SER A 87 -45.32 10.35 -15.57
N SER A 88 -44.31 10.33 -14.69
CA SER A 88 -43.56 11.54 -14.36
C SER A 88 -42.60 11.87 -15.50
N ALA A 89 -42.38 13.16 -15.76
CA ALA A 89 -41.38 13.62 -16.73
C ALA A 89 -39.93 13.42 -16.23
N LYS A 90 -39.73 13.20 -14.92
CA LYS A 90 -38.40 13.07 -14.31
C LYS A 90 -37.94 11.62 -14.28
N TYR A 91 -36.70 11.37 -14.69
CA TYR A 91 -36.05 10.07 -14.59
C TYR A 91 -35.97 9.62 -13.11
N PRO A 92 -36.23 8.34 -12.78
CA PRO A 92 -36.13 7.85 -11.42
C PRO A 92 -34.66 7.80 -10.98
N ALA A 93 -34.18 8.91 -10.44
CA ALA A 93 -32.86 9.03 -9.83
C ALA A 93 -32.99 9.56 -8.39
N PRO A 94 -32.14 9.11 -7.47
CA PRO A 94 -32.05 9.70 -6.14
C PRO A 94 -31.57 11.16 -6.23
N GLU A 95 -31.93 11.97 -5.24
CA GLU A 95 -31.59 13.41 -5.19
C GLU A 95 -30.08 13.67 -5.07
N ARG A 96 -29.35 12.71 -4.47
CA ARG A 96 -27.89 12.71 -4.41
C ARG A 96 -27.37 11.40 -4.99
N LEU A 97 -26.46 11.49 -5.95
CA LEU A 97 -25.78 10.34 -6.52
C LEU A 97 -24.71 9.86 -5.53
N GLN A 98 -24.65 8.56 -5.29
CA GLN A 98 -23.60 7.96 -4.47
C GLN A 98 -22.30 7.91 -5.28
N GLU A 99 -21.21 8.39 -4.70
CA GLU A 99 -19.88 8.25 -5.28
C GLU A 99 -19.47 6.77 -5.30
N TYR A 100 -18.66 6.41 -6.29
CA TYR A 100 -18.14 5.05 -6.39
C TYR A 100 -17.16 4.77 -5.25
N THR A 101 -17.43 3.72 -4.50
CA THR A 101 -16.52 3.19 -3.48
C THR A 101 -15.82 1.94 -4.00
N SER A 102 -14.49 1.95 -4.02
CA SER A 102 -13.68 0.77 -4.35
C SER A 102 -13.98 -0.39 -3.40
N ILE A 103 -13.89 -1.63 -3.89
CA ILE A 103 -14.00 -2.84 -3.06
C ILE A 103 -12.87 -2.96 -2.02
N PHE A 104 -11.78 -2.24 -2.24
CA PHE A 104 -10.63 -2.16 -1.34
C PHE A 104 -10.64 -0.87 -0.49
N SER A 105 -11.74 -0.11 -0.49
CA SER A 105 -11.89 0.99 0.46
C SER A 105 -11.89 0.45 1.90
N GLY A 106 -11.04 1.00 2.75
CA GLY A 106 -10.83 0.46 4.11
C GLY A 106 -10.11 -0.90 4.13
N ALA A 107 -9.33 -1.23 3.09
CA ALA A 107 -8.26 -2.20 3.26
C ALA A 107 -7.23 -1.58 4.20
N GLU A 108 -7.19 -2.07 5.43
CA GLU A 108 -6.05 -1.85 6.29
C GLU A 108 -4.93 -2.70 5.70
N ASP A 109 -4.07 -2.05 4.94
CA ASP A 109 -2.80 -2.62 4.50
C ASP A 109 -1.98 -2.81 5.75
N GLY A 110 -2.21 -3.91 6.48
CA GLY A 110 -1.91 -4.09 7.90
C GLY A 110 -0.55 -3.52 8.24
N GLN A 111 -0.54 -2.24 8.61
CA GLN A 111 0.66 -1.42 8.49
C GLN A 111 1.66 -1.97 9.47
N LEU A 112 2.57 -2.81 8.96
CA LEU A 112 3.75 -3.28 9.63
C LEU A 112 3.45 -3.52 11.13
N GLU A 113 2.50 -4.42 11.42
CA GLU A 113 2.47 -5.09 12.73
C GLU A 113 3.92 -5.38 13.06
N ARG A 114 4.42 -4.66 14.07
CA ARG A 114 5.85 -4.40 14.30
C ARG A 114 6.61 -5.71 14.10
N LYS A 115 7.31 -5.83 12.96
CA LYS A 115 7.90 -7.12 12.58
C LYS A 115 8.72 -7.63 13.76
N PRO A 116 8.57 -8.90 14.15
CA PRO A 116 9.36 -9.46 15.24
C PRO A 116 10.84 -9.23 14.95
N CYS A 117 11.53 -8.59 15.90
CA CYS A 117 12.98 -8.42 15.81
C CYS A 117 13.63 -9.77 16.12
N TYR A 118 14.00 -10.51 15.07
CA TYR A 118 14.74 -11.75 15.21
C TYR A 118 16.15 -11.46 15.75
N LYS A 119 16.52 -12.11 16.86
CA LYS A 119 17.89 -12.06 17.39
C LYS A 119 18.70 -13.14 16.70
N ILE A 120 19.51 -12.72 15.74
CA ILE A 120 20.28 -13.64 14.90
C ILE A 120 21.71 -13.73 15.42
N GLN A 121 22.11 -14.94 15.80
CA GLN A 121 23.41 -15.22 16.43
C GLN A 121 24.52 -15.46 15.41
N SER A 122 24.19 -15.74 14.15
CA SER A 122 25.17 -15.94 13.08
C SER A 122 25.94 -14.65 12.78
N LYS A 123 27.22 -14.75 12.45
CA LYS A 123 28.02 -13.58 12.04
C LYS A 123 27.75 -13.25 10.57
N HIS A 124 27.86 -11.98 10.18
CA HIS A 124 27.89 -11.64 8.76
C HIS A 124 29.12 -12.27 8.10
N ARG A 125 28.97 -12.66 6.83
CA ARG A 125 30.12 -13.04 6.00
C ARG A 125 31.05 -11.82 5.92
N PRO A 126 32.37 -12.00 6.10
CA PRO A 126 33.33 -10.91 5.88
C PRO A 126 33.20 -10.38 4.45
N LEU A 127 33.43 -9.08 4.27
CA LEU A 127 33.38 -8.46 2.95
C LEU A 127 34.48 -9.06 2.06
N ASP A 128 34.07 -9.63 0.93
CA ASP A 128 34.96 -10.14 -0.09
C ASP A 128 35.19 -9.06 -1.15
N GLU A 129 36.46 -8.75 -1.42
CA GLU A 129 36.85 -7.66 -2.32
C GLU A 129 36.43 -7.96 -3.77
N GLU A 130 36.48 -9.23 -4.19
CA GLU A 130 36.04 -9.66 -5.53
C GLU A 130 34.53 -9.46 -5.70
N ALA A 131 33.75 -9.88 -4.70
CA ALA A 131 32.29 -9.69 -4.69
C ALA A 131 31.89 -8.20 -4.67
N LEU A 132 32.67 -7.34 -3.99
CA LEU A 132 32.46 -5.90 -4.00
C LEU A 132 32.69 -5.31 -5.40
N LEU A 133 33.82 -5.66 -6.04
CA LEU A 133 34.15 -5.21 -7.39
C LEU A 133 33.11 -5.67 -8.42
N GLU A 134 32.57 -6.88 -8.29
CA GLU A 134 31.48 -7.36 -9.12
C GLU A 134 30.21 -6.51 -8.96
N LYS A 135 29.81 -6.18 -7.73
CA LYS A 135 28.62 -5.36 -7.48
C LYS A 135 28.77 -3.93 -7.98
N LEU A 136 29.94 -3.32 -7.83
CA LEU A 136 30.21 -1.96 -8.31
C LEU A 136 30.04 -1.82 -9.83
N LYS A 137 30.13 -2.91 -10.61
CA LYS A 137 29.81 -2.90 -12.05
C LYS A 137 28.33 -2.58 -12.33
N TYR A 138 27.44 -2.97 -11.42
CA TYR A 138 25.99 -2.84 -11.58
C TYR A 138 25.41 -1.67 -10.76
N PHE A 139 26.10 -1.26 -9.70
CA PHE A 139 25.70 -0.15 -8.84
C PHE A 139 26.72 0.99 -8.95
N PRO A 140 26.45 2.05 -9.73
CA PRO A 140 27.34 3.21 -9.83
C PRO A 140 27.23 4.03 -8.55
N VAL A 141 27.90 3.57 -7.50
CA VAL A 141 28.07 4.30 -6.25
C VAL A 141 29.39 5.07 -6.37
N TYR A 142 29.34 6.39 -6.25
CA TYR A 142 30.56 7.19 -6.12
C TYR A 142 31.17 6.92 -4.74
N VAL A 143 32.06 5.93 -4.68
CA VAL A 143 32.88 5.69 -3.50
C VAL A 143 34.07 6.63 -3.61
N ASN A 144 34.11 7.70 -2.80
CA ASN A 144 35.32 8.48 -2.66
C ASN A 144 36.33 7.63 -1.89
N THR A 145 37.08 6.78 -2.60
CA THR A 145 38.30 6.15 -2.11
C THR A 145 39.35 7.25 -2.01
N ARG A 146 39.24 8.12 -1.00
CA ARG A 146 40.41 8.84 -0.54
C ARG A 146 41.37 7.77 -0.05
N GLY A 147 42.44 7.58 -0.81
CA GLY A 147 43.47 6.60 -0.54
C GLY A 147 43.87 6.67 0.92
N GLN A 148 44.12 5.49 1.46
CA GLN A 148 44.85 5.28 2.69
C GLN A 148 46.24 5.94 2.53
N GLU A 149 46.31 7.25 2.77
CA GLU A 149 47.56 7.92 3.16
C GLU A 149 47.68 7.69 4.66
N GLU A 150 48.59 6.79 5.02
CA GLU A 150 49.07 6.64 6.38
C GLU A 150 49.66 7.98 6.87
N ASP A 151 49.45 8.28 8.15
CA ASP A 151 50.14 9.31 8.95
C ASP A 151 49.78 10.80 8.75
N ARG A 152 48.54 11.18 9.10
CA ARG A 152 48.31 12.46 9.79
C ARG A 152 47.44 12.24 11.01
N ALA A 153 47.95 12.67 12.16
CA ALA A 153 47.38 12.51 13.49
C ALA A 153 45.85 12.66 13.51
N GLU A 154 45.19 11.76 14.24
CA GLU A 154 43.76 11.76 14.56
C GLU A 154 43.36 13.04 15.32
N GLU A 155 43.28 14.17 14.64
CA GLU A 155 42.56 15.33 15.13
C GLU A 155 41.12 15.21 14.65
N GLY A 156 40.34 14.42 15.40
CA GLY A 156 38.90 14.34 15.20
C GLY A 156 38.23 15.71 15.37
N LEU A 157 36.94 15.81 15.02
CA LEU A 157 36.12 17.04 15.10
C LEU A 157 35.96 17.63 16.52
N GLY A 158 36.75 17.20 17.49
CA GLY A 158 36.63 17.54 18.90
C GLY A 158 35.40 16.91 19.55
N SER A 159 35.26 17.13 20.85
CA SER A 159 34.06 16.76 21.59
C SER A 159 32.87 17.63 21.16
N LEU A 160 31.67 17.03 21.18
CA LEU A 160 30.41 17.73 20.94
C LEU A 160 30.29 19.01 21.80
N PRO A 161 29.97 20.17 21.21
CA PRO A 161 29.69 21.38 21.97
C PRO A 161 28.57 21.15 22.99
N ARG A 162 28.76 21.57 24.24
CA ARG A 162 27.80 21.29 25.34
C ARG A 162 26.45 22.02 25.21
N ASN A 163 26.33 22.92 24.24
CA ASN A 163 25.19 23.82 24.04
C ASN A 163 24.21 23.40 22.93
N ILE A 164 24.37 22.23 22.33
CA ILE A 164 23.43 21.75 21.31
C ILE A 164 22.34 20.87 21.93
N ASN A 165 21.10 21.16 21.59
CA ASN A 165 19.90 20.46 22.07
C ASN A 165 19.17 19.71 20.94
N SER A 166 19.66 19.81 19.70
CA SER A 166 19.07 19.16 18.52
C SER A 166 20.14 18.73 17.53
N VAL A 167 19.89 17.59 16.86
CA VAL A 167 20.73 17.05 15.77
C VAL A 167 20.77 18.01 14.58
N SER A 168 19.71 18.79 14.36
CA SER A 168 19.65 19.80 13.29
C SER A 168 20.69 20.90 13.46
N SER A 169 21.08 21.23 14.71
CA SER A 169 22.10 22.25 14.99
C SER A 169 23.51 21.79 14.63
N LEU A 170 23.77 20.48 14.55
CA LEU A 170 25.04 19.93 14.06
C LEU A 170 25.20 20.13 12.56
N LEU A 171 24.09 20.13 11.81
CA LEU A 171 24.12 20.36 10.37
C LEU A 171 24.42 21.82 10.03
N LEU A 172 24.17 22.74 10.96
CA LEU A 172 24.56 24.16 10.87
C LEU A 172 25.99 24.42 11.37
N PHE A 173 26.75 23.41 11.79
CA PHE A 173 28.13 23.61 12.22
C PHE A 173 28.99 23.96 11.00
N ASN A 174 29.53 25.18 10.96
CA ASN A 174 30.16 25.90 9.82
C ASN A 174 29.23 26.75 8.92
N THR A 175 27.99 27.02 9.32
CA THR A 175 27.19 28.08 8.68
C THR A 175 27.21 29.35 9.53
N THR A 176 27.03 30.52 8.90
CA THR A 176 27.01 31.83 9.57
C THR A 176 25.76 32.08 10.43
N GLU A 177 24.91 31.06 10.61
CA GLU A 177 23.59 31.17 11.23
C GLU A 177 23.57 30.80 12.72
N ASN A 178 24.66 30.25 13.27
CA ASN A 178 24.84 29.97 14.70
C ASN A 178 25.88 30.92 15.32
N LEU A 179 25.50 32.18 15.56
CA LEU A 179 26.24 33.15 16.39
C LEU A 179 25.65 33.24 17.80
#